data_AF-A0A7V9VP49-F1
#
_entry.id   AF-A0A7V9VP49-F1
#
_cell.length_a   1.000
_cell.length_b   1.000
_cell.length_c   1.000
_cell.angle_alpha   90.00
_cell.angle_beta   90.00
_cell.angle_gamma   90.00
#
_symmetry.space_group_name_H-M   'P 1'
#
loop_
_entity.id
_entity.type
_entity.pdbx_description
1 polymer ?
#
loop_
_entity_poly.entity_id
_entity_poly.type
_entity_poly.pdbx_seq_one_letter_code
_entity_poly.pdbx_strand_id
1 'polypeptide(L)'
;MIKDDSPTFRFSSTTAGVEFVCRIDGGTARPCDSGSFTAPALRDGEHRFSVAAVAGGDVEDPSPAETSFTVDTTGPAVRITSGPREAKKGTKAGKRRAVGQRAVRFSFTSSESGVMFRCKLDGSKYTLCSSPYGPESMKPGEHRFRVRALDNAGNYGKAAKVHFLVKKDRSKPDPDLDPDPDPDPPPPPTDPCSLTPTVIGTESADELRGTPGVDVIHGLGGEDEIRGLAGKDQVCGGSGDDRIVGDDGDDRLSGGPGADTIRGGAGADTLLGGDGDDLLEGNDDDDRLLGGRGSDDLVGGEGRDFLDGGPDEDKCDGGSGQDSGASCERATPF
;
A
#
# COMPACT_ATOMS: atom_id res chain seq x y z
N MET A 1 -22.65 8.17 12.49
CA MET A 1 -21.83 8.17 13.72
C MET A 1 -21.36 9.60 13.94
N ILE A 2 -21.46 10.11 15.16
CA ILE A 2 -21.06 11.48 15.49
C ILE A 2 -20.13 11.46 16.71
N LYS A 3 -19.14 12.36 16.71
CA LYS A 3 -18.18 12.53 17.82
C LYS A 3 -18.63 13.50 18.91
N ASP A 4 -19.76 14.13 18.71
CA ASP A 4 -20.34 15.11 19.62
C ASP A 4 -21.31 14.38 20.55
N ASP A 5 -21.07 14.44 21.85
CA ASP A 5 -21.96 13.85 22.86
C ASP A 5 -23.19 14.72 23.12
N SER A 6 -23.23 15.93 22.59
CA SER A 6 -24.30 16.90 22.78
C SER A 6 -24.81 17.44 21.44
N PRO A 7 -25.25 16.57 20.51
CA PRO A 7 -25.63 16.97 19.16
C PRO A 7 -26.80 17.95 19.15
N THR A 8 -26.78 18.85 18.17
CA THR A 8 -27.87 19.80 17.91
C THR A 8 -28.67 19.35 16.69
N PHE A 9 -29.96 19.08 16.91
CA PHE A 9 -30.94 18.78 15.88
C PHE A 9 -31.61 20.06 15.41
N ARG A 10 -31.90 20.13 14.12
CA ARG A 10 -32.70 21.20 13.53
C ARG A 10 -33.93 20.61 12.89
N PHE A 11 -35.06 21.28 13.07
CA PHE A 11 -36.37 20.87 12.57
C PHE A 11 -37.20 22.12 12.26
N SER A 12 -38.31 21.94 11.57
CA SER A 12 -39.24 23.03 11.27
C SER A 12 -40.64 22.48 11.03
N SER A 13 -41.63 23.36 11.10
CA SER A 13 -43.00 23.07 10.70
C SER A 13 -43.43 24.06 9.63
N THR A 14 -44.28 23.62 8.71
CA THR A 14 -44.93 24.48 7.72
C THR A 14 -46.12 25.25 8.30
N THR A 15 -46.55 24.91 9.52
CA THR A 15 -47.64 25.57 10.24
C THR A 15 -47.09 26.56 11.25
N ALA A 16 -47.57 27.81 11.21
CA ALA A 16 -47.13 28.87 12.11
C ALA A 16 -47.72 28.71 13.53
N GLY A 17 -46.94 29.10 14.55
CA GLY A 17 -47.39 29.08 15.95
C GLY A 17 -47.43 27.68 16.60
N VAL A 18 -46.73 26.70 16.02
CA VAL A 18 -46.61 25.34 16.56
C VAL A 18 -45.49 25.29 17.59
N GLU A 19 -45.77 24.67 18.73
CA GLU A 19 -44.76 24.30 19.73
C GLU A 19 -44.21 22.89 19.45
N PHE A 20 -43.00 22.60 19.92
CA PHE A 20 -42.37 21.30 19.70
C PHE A 20 -42.02 20.63 21.02
N VAL A 21 -42.21 19.31 21.04
CA VAL A 21 -41.75 18.43 22.11
C VAL A 21 -40.71 17.49 21.55
N CYS A 22 -39.55 17.47 22.19
CA CYS A 22 -38.40 16.66 21.79
C CYS A 22 -38.13 15.57 22.82
N ARG A 23 -37.71 14.40 22.32
CA ARG A 23 -37.31 13.25 23.14
C ARG A 23 -36.01 12.65 22.60
N ILE A 24 -35.20 12.14 23.53
CA ILE A 24 -34.08 11.25 23.24
C ILE A 24 -34.42 9.89 23.85
N ASP A 25 -34.28 8.83 23.08
CA ASP A 25 -34.48 7.43 23.47
C ASP A 25 -35.85 7.13 24.11
N GLY A 26 -36.89 7.85 23.67
CA GLY A 26 -38.24 7.73 24.25
C GLY A 26 -38.34 8.24 25.70
N GLY A 27 -37.32 8.95 26.18
CA GLY A 27 -37.28 9.54 27.52
C GLY A 27 -38.22 10.74 27.70
N THR A 28 -38.02 11.46 28.80
CA THR A 28 -38.89 12.58 29.19
C THR A 28 -38.98 13.63 28.10
N ALA A 29 -40.22 13.95 27.72
CA ALA A 29 -40.57 15.07 26.86
C ALA A 29 -39.95 16.37 27.36
N ARG A 30 -39.27 17.09 26.48
CA ARG A 30 -38.75 18.43 26.77
C ARG A 30 -39.31 19.42 25.74
N PRO A 31 -39.75 20.62 26.18
CA PRO A 31 -40.01 21.69 25.22
C PRO A 31 -38.70 22.00 24.50
N CYS A 32 -38.78 22.12 23.18
CA CYS A 32 -37.63 22.47 22.36
C CYS A 32 -37.93 23.73 21.55
N ASP A 33 -36.92 24.59 21.45
CA ASP A 33 -37.02 25.92 20.85
C ASP A 33 -37.44 25.83 19.37
N SER A 34 -37.95 26.93 18.83
CA SER A 34 -38.52 27.08 17.48
C SER A 34 -37.54 26.72 16.35
N GLY A 35 -37.31 25.42 16.18
CA GLY A 35 -36.54 24.80 15.13
C GLY A 35 -35.18 24.21 15.52
N SER A 36 -34.84 24.13 16.81
CA SER A 36 -33.61 23.44 17.24
C SER A 36 -33.69 22.83 18.63
N PHE A 37 -32.95 21.73 18.82
CA PHE A 37 -32.79 21.07 20.11
C PHE A 37 -31.35 20.57 20.27
N THR A 38 -30.69 20.95 21.36
CA THR A 38 -29.40 20.40 21.75
C THR A 38 -29.61 19.32 22.80
N ALA A 39 -29.17 18.09 22.50
CA ALA A 39 -29.28 16.98 23.44
C ALA A 39 -28.38 17.22 24.67
N PRO A 40 -28.80 16.75 25.87
CA PRO A 40 -27.87 16.63 26.99
C PRO A 40 -26.75 15.65 26.63
N ALA A 41 -25.61 15.73 27.32
CA ALA A 41 -24.49 14.81 27.10
C ALA A 41 -24.96 13.34 27.12
N LEU A 42 -24.81 12.67 25.98
CA LEU A 42 -25.18 11.28 25.75
C LEU A 42 -23.97 10.37 25.97
N ARG A 43 -24.24 9.09 26.25
CA ARG A 43 -23.18 8.07 26.32
C ARG A 43 -22.88 7.60 24.90
N ASP A 44 -21.75 6.92 24.70
CA ASP A 44 -21.53 6.23 23.44
C ASP A 44 -22.58 5.12 23.25
N GLY A 45 -23.09 4.99 22.04
CA GLY A 45 -24.14 4.03 21.72
C GLY A 45 -25.14 4.53 20.70
N GLU A 46 -26.12 3.68 20.39
CA GLU A 46 -27.25 4.03 19.53
C GLU A 46 -28.26 4.86 20.32
N HIS A 47 -28.70 5.93 19.68
CA HIS A 47 -29.68 6.87 20.20
C HIS A 47 -30.74 7.18 19.15
N ARG A 48 -31.91 7.57 19.63
CA ARG A 48 -33.05 7.98 18.80
C ARG A 48 -33.51 9.36 19.23
N PHE A 49 -33.52 10.29 18.29
CA PHE A 49 -34.15 11.59 18.47
C PHE A 49 -35.54 11.55 17.87
N SER A 50 -36.54 12.04 18.61
CA SER A 50 -37.88 12.27 18.08
C SER A 50 -38.39 13.67 18.43
N VAL A 51 -39.14 14.25 17.50
CA VAL A 51 -39.78 15.56 17.66
C VAL A 51 -41.24 15.48 17.20
N ALA A 52 -42.14 15.95 18.06
CA ALA A 52 -43.57 16.06 17.79
C ALA A 52 -44.00 17.53 17.81
N ALA A 53 -44.90 17.89 16.91
CA ALA A 53 -45.61 19.16 16.97
C ALA A 53 -46.70 19.12 18.05
N VAL A 54 -46.92 20.23 18.74
CA VAL A 54 -48.01 20.40 19.71
C VAL A 54 -48.97 21.47 19.20
N ALA A 55 -50.26 21.12 19.15
CA ALA A 55 -51.32 22.02 18.71
C ALA A 55 -52.38 22.21 19.82
N GLY A 56 -52.95 23.41 19.89
CA GLY A 56 -54.20 23.66 20.64
C GLY A 56 -54.14 23.46 22.16
N GLY A 57 -52.99 23.70 22.80
CA GLY A 57 -52.83 23.62 24.25
C GLY A 57 -52.69 22.20 24.78
N ASP A 58 -51.64 21.50 24.33
CA ASP A 58 -51.13 20.19 24.82
C ASP A 58 -51.47 18.93 24.00
N VAL A 59 -52.02 19.05 22.78
CA VAL A 59 -52.20 17.87 21.90
C VAL A 59 -50.96 17.63 21.05
N GLU A 60 -50.19 16.58 21.39
CA GLU A 60 -49.04 16.12 20.60
C GLU A 60 -49.48 15.40 19.32
N ASP A 61 -48.75 15.61 18.23
CA ASP A 61 -48.86 14.83 17.00
C ASP A 61 -48.55 13.34 17.27
N PRO A 62 -49.46 12.40 16.97
CA PRO A 62 -49.24 10.98 17.19
C PRO A 62 -48.18 10.37 16.26
N SER A 63 -47.72 11.10 15.24
CA SER A 63 -46.69 10.65 14.28
C SER A 63 -45.42 11.51 14.38
N PRO A 64 -44.65 11.39 15.47
CA PRO A 64 -43.41 12.16 15.62
C PRO A 64 -42.43 11.85 14.47
N ALA A 65 -41.69 12.88 14.06
CA ALA A 65 -40.54 12.68 13.18
C ALA A 65 -39.39 12.09 14.00
N GLU A 66 -38.80 10.99 13.51
CA GLU A 66 -37.72 10.29 14.21
C GLU A 66 -36.48 10.15 13.36
N THR A 67 -35.32 10.13 14.02
CA THR A 67 -34.05 9.73 13.41
C THR A 67 -33.19 8.97 14.41
N SER A 68 -32.51 7.93 13.94
CA SER A 68 -31.53 7.18 14.73
C SER A 68 -30.12 7.69 14.41
N PHE A 69 -29.26 7.72 15.42
CA PHE A 69 -27.86 8.07 15.29
C PHE A 69 -27.03 7.31 16.32
N THR A 70 -25.71 7.30 16.13
CA THR A 70 -24.77 6.66 17.06
C THR A 70 -23.80 7.72 17.55
N VAL A 71 -23.72 7.90 18.85
CA VAL A 71 -22.68 8.71 19.51
C VAL A 71 -21.47 7.81 19.70
N ASP A 72 -20.33 8.29 19.27
CA ASP A 72 -19.04 7.66 19.50
C ASP A 72 -17.99 8.75 19.73
N THR A 73 -17.63 8.94 20.99
CA THR A 73 -16.64 9.92 21.45
C THR A 73 -15.27 9.30 21.67
N THR A 74 -15.15 7.98 21.56
CA THR A 74 -13.95 7.24 21.92
C THR A 74 -13.23 6.76 20.69
N GLY A 75 -11.96 7.16 20.55
CA GLY A 75 -11.16 6.68 19.42
C GLY A 75 -10.48 5.34 19.67
N PRO A 76 -10.08 4.64 18.60
CA PRO A 76 -9.53 3.30 18.64
C PRO A 76 -8.16 3.20 19.33
N ALA A 77 -7.99 2.20 20.18
CA ALA A 77 -6.72 1.89 20.79
C ALA A 77 -5.80 1.17 19.79
N VAL A 78 -4.60 1.71 19.56
CA VAL A 78 -3.61 1.08 18.68
C VAL A 78 -2.57 0.31 19.48
N ARG A 79 -2.16 -0.85 18.96
CA ARG A 79 -1.08 -1.69 19.52
C ARG A 79 -0.06 -2.01 18.45
N ILE A 80 1.22 -1.78 18.75
CA ILE A 80 2.33 -2.27 17.92
C ILE A 80 2.58 -3.73 18.30
N THR A 81 2.37 -4.64 17.35
CA THR A 81 2.48 -6.09 17.54
C THR A 81 3.86 -6.62 17.19
N SER A 82 4.56 -5.98 16.26
CA SER A 82 5.91 -6.36 15.85
C SER A 82 6.77 -5.12 15.55
N GLY A 83 8.09 -5.30 15.59
CA GLY A 83 9.07 -4.30 15.18
C GLY A 83 10.20 -4.07 16.18
N PRO A 84 11.09 -3.10 15.89
CA PRO A 84 12.16 -2.67 16.79
C PRO A 84 11.64 -2.38 18.19
N ARG A 85 12.24 -3.01 19.21
CA ARG A 85 11.78 -2.90 20.61
C ARG A 85 12.42 -1.71 21.32
N GLU A 86 11.79 -1.31 22.41
CA GLU A 86 12.31 -0.22 23.25
C GLU A 86 13.73 -0.48 23.75
N ALA A 87 14.59 0.54 23.64
CA ALA A 87 15.88 0.55 24.30
C ALA A 87 15.68 0.58 25.83
N LYS A 88 15.87 -0.56 26.51
CA LYS A 88 15.79 -0.61 27.99
C LYS A 88 16.79 0.38 28.61
N LYS A 89 16.30 1.34 29.40
CA LYS A 89 17.13 2.19 30.27
C LYS A 89 17.77 1.33 31.37
N GLY A 90 19.09 1.42 31.54
CA GLY A 90 19.78 0.94 32.74
C GLY A 90 20.71 -0.27 32.60
N THR A 91 20.84 -0.88 31.41
CA THR A 91 21.83 -1.96 31.22
C THR A 91 23.12 -1.41 30.60
N LYS A 92 24.27 -1.77 31.20
CA LYS A 92 25.64 -1.44 30.77
C LYS A 92 25.79 -1.46 29.24
N ALA A 93 26.56 -0.53 28.70
CA ALA A 93 26.71 -0.15 27.28
C ALA A 93 27.05 -1.26 26.25
N GLY A 94 27.05 -2.55 26.63
CA GLY A 94 27.42 -3.69 25.79
C GLY A 94 26.28 -4.58 25.26
N LYS A 95 25.01 -4.42 25.67
CA LYS A 95 23.91 -5.26 25.14
C LYS A 95 22.61 -4.48 24.92
N ARG A 96 22.66 -3.41 24.11
CA ARG A 96 21.45 -2.89 23.45
C ARG A 96 21.12 -3.84 22.28
N ARG A 97 19.92 -4.46 22.27
CA ARG A 97 19.33 -5.07 21.06
C ARG A 97 18.95 -3.93 20.12
N ALA A 98 19.95 -3.31 19.53
CA ALA A 98 19.74 -2.37 18.45
C ALA A 98 19.49 -3.16 17.17
N VAL A 99 18.66 -2.61 16.31
CA VAL A 99 18.35 -3.20 15.01
C VAL A 99 19.39 -2.71 14.01
N GLY A 100 19.67 -3.52 12.98
CA GLY A 100 20.47 -3.11 11.84
C GLY A 100 19.84 -1.93 11.10
N GLN A 101 20.60 -1.32 10.20
CA GLN A 101 20.12 -0.17 9.41
C GLN A 101 19.07 -0.56 8.38
N ARG A 102 19.01 -1.84 7.98
CA ARG A 102 18.09 -2.41 7.00
C ARG A 102 16.89 -3.10 7.69
N ALA A 103 15.72 -3.04 7.06
CA ALA A 103 14.47 -3.74 7.44
C ALA A 103 13.78 -3.32 8.76
N VAL A 104 13.67 -2.02 9.04
CA VAL A 104 12.89 -1.51 10.18
C VAL A 104 11.39 -1.54 9.85
N ARG A 105 10.72 -2.67 10.09
CA ARG A 105 9.26 -2.83 9.90
C ARG A 105 8.50 -2.83 11.24
N PHE A 106 7.32 -2.23 11.24
CA PHE A 106 6.36 -2.22 12.34
C PHE A 106 5.04 -2.84 11.87
N SER A 107 4.57 -3.85 12.59
CA SER A 107 3.18 -4.30 12.47
C SER A 107 2.37 -3.74 13.63
N PHE A 108 1.12 -3.37 13.37
CA PHE A 108 0.23 -2.83 14.38
C PHE A 108 -1.22 -3.15 14.08
N THR A 109 -2.04 -3.15 15.13
CA THR A 109 -3.48 -3.42 15.06
C THR A 109 -4.27 -2.35 15.79
N SER A 110 -5.56 -2.27 15.48
CA SER A 110 -6.55 -1.41 16.14
C SER A 110 -7.51 -2.28 16.95
N SER A 111 -8.10 -1.71 18.00
CA SER A 111 -9.23 -2.31 18.73
C SER A 111 -10.54 -2.32 17.93
N GLU A 112 -10.61 -1.54 16.85
CA GLU A 112 -11.78 -1.40 15.99
C GLU A 112 -11.43 -1.64 14.52
N SER A 113 -12.40 -2.18 13.77
CA SER A 113 -12.32 -2.40 12.33
C SER A 113 -12.73 -1.16 11.53
N GLY A 114 -12.24 -1.03 10.29
CA GLY A 114 -12.60 0.08 9.40
C GLY A 114 -11.92 1.41 9.71
N VAL A 115 -10.86 1.40 10.53
CA VAL A 115 -10.12 2.60 10.92
C VAL A 115 -9.07 3.00 9.88
N MET A 116 -8.74 4.28 9.83
CA MET A 116 -7.62 4.80 9.03
C MET A 116 -6.39 5.04 9.91
N PHE A 117 -5.27 4.38 9.62
CA PHE A 117 -4.03 4.59 10.38
C PHE A 117 -3.26 5.81 9.90
N ARG A 118 -2.65 6.51 10.86
CA ARG A 118 -1.68 7.58 10.61
C ARG A 118 -0.39 7.34 11.37
N CYS A 119 0.70 7.31 10.63
CA CYS A 119 2.03 7.01 11.13
C CYS A 119 2.90 8.26 11.08
N LYS A 120 3.86 8.34 12.01
CA LYS A 120 4.99 9.24 11.88
C LYS A 120 6.24 8.62 12.46
N LEU A 121 7.35 9.07 11.91
CA LEU A 121 8.69 8.66 12.28
C LEU A 121 9.46 9.90 12.73
N ASP A 122 9.98 9.84 13.94
CA ASP A 122 10.72 10.93 14.58
C ASP A 122 9.93 12.24 14.65
N GLY A 123 10.45 13.29 14.02
CA GLY A 123 9.86 14.63 13.96
C GLY A 123 8.90 14.82 12.80
N SER A 124 8.66 13.81 11.96
CA SER A 124 7.80 13.97 10.77
C SER A 124 6.33 14.23 11.12
N LYS A 125 5.58 14.75 10.15
CA LYS A 125 4.13 14.90 10.27
C LYS A 125 3.45 13.52 10.14
N TYR A 126 2.24 13.41 10.69
CA TYR A 126 1.43 12.21 10.53
C TYR A 126 0.93 12.07 9.08
N THR A 127 1.36 11.02 8.40
CA THR A 127 0.88 10.62 7.06
C THR A 127 -0.01 9.39 7.18
N LEU A 128 -0.79 9.10 6.13
CA LEU A 128 -1.51 7.83 6.03
C LEU A 128 -0.50 6.67 5.93
N CYS A 129 -0.86 5.52 6.49
CA CYS A 129 -0.05 4.31 6.46
C CYS A 129 -0.91 3.06 6.61
N SER A 130 -0.35 1.92 6.25
CA SER A 130 -0.93 0.58 6.46
C SER A 130 0.03 -0.26 7.29
N SER A 131 -0.45 -1.32 7.94
CA SER A 131 0.41 -2.31 8.59
C SER A 131 0.68 -3.45 7.60
N PRO A 132 1.94 -3.87 7.38
CA PRO A 132 3.17 -3.39 8.00
C PRO A 132 3.65 -2.03 7.44
N TYR A 133 4.34 -1.25 8.28
CA TYR A 133 4.90 0.07 7.91
C TYR A 133 6.38 0.16 8.29
N GLY A 134 7.20 0.77 7.45
CA GLY A 134 8.58 1.07 7.81
C GLY A 134 9.41 1.54 6.62
N PRO A 135 10.47 2.32 6.85
CA PRO A 135 11.43 2.65 5.80
C PRO A 135 12.35 1.46 5.50
N GLU A 136 12.86 1.39 4.27
CA GLU A 136 13.83 0.37 3.83
C GLU A 136 15.14 0.47 4.61
N SER A 137 15.59 1.71 4.86
CA SER A 137 16.79 1.99 5.63
C SER A 137 16.60 3.14 6.63
N MET A 138 17.39 3.11 7.70
CA MET A 138 17.44 4.17 8.68
C MET A 138 18.86 4.59 9.00
N LYS A 139 19.03 5.90 9.21
CA LYS A 139 20.29 6.45 9.71
C LYS A 139 20.58 5.86 11.10
N PRO A 140 21.86 5.62 11.44
CA PRO A 140 22.19 5.18 12.78
C PRO A 140 21.90 6.28 13.80
N GLY A 141 21.23 5.92 14.89
CA GLY A 141 20.74 6.89 15.86
C GLY A 141 19.53 6.39 16.65
N GLU A 142 19.02 7.27 17.51
CA GLU A 142 17.77 7.03 18.25
C GLU A 142 16.59 7.50 17.42
N HIS A 143 15.58 6.64 17.32
CA HIS A 143 14.37 6.88 16.54
C HIS A 143 13.11 6.63 17.37
N ARG A 144 12.01 7.27 16.96
CA ARG A 144 10.70 7.18 17.58
C ARG A 144 9.63 6.95 16.53
N PHE A 145 9.02 5.78 16.53
CA PHE A 145 7.84 5.53 15.73
C PHE A 145 6.57 5.79 16.55
N ARG A 146 5.57 6.41 15.92
CA ARG A 146 4.24 6.64 16.50
C ARG A 146 3.17 6.33 15.48
N VAL A 147 2.14 5.62 15.91
CA VAL A 147 0.96 5.31 15.10
C VAL A 147 -0.31 5.56 15.90
N ARG A 148 -1.32 6.12 15.24
CA ARG A 148 -2.67 6.33 15.76
C ARG A 148 -3.68 5.94 14.70
N ALA A 149 -4.90 5.61 15.11
CA ALA A 149 -6.00 5.26 14.23
C ALA A 149 -7.11 6.30 14.34
N LEU A 150 -7.78 6.56 13.23
CA LEU A 150 -8.96 7.39 13.10
C LEU A 150 -10.16 6.48 12.80
N ASP A 151 -11.20 6.51 13.62
CA ASP A 151 -12.45 5.80 13.34
C ASP A 151 -13.36 6.55 12.34
N ASN A 152 -14.53 5.98 12.08
CA ASN A 152 -15.53 6.54 11.18
C ASN A 152 -16.27 7.77 11.75
N ALA A 153 -16.27 7.97 13.08
CA ALA A 153 -16.78 9.18 13.73
C ALA A 153 -15.76 10.33 13.71
N GLY A 154 -14.51 10.03 13.38
CA GLY A 154 -13.40 10.97 13.30
C GLY A 154 -12.63 11.14 14.61
N ASN A 155 -12.69 10.18 15.55
CA ASN A 155 -11.92 10.25 16.77
C ASN A 155 -10.53 9.59 16.64
N TYR A 156 -9.57 10.15 17.36
CA TYR A 156 -8.27 9.52 17.54
C TYR A 156 -8.21 8.90 18.93
N GLY A 157 -7.89 7.61 18.99
CA GLY A 157 -7.58 6.97 20.25
C GLY A 157 -6.13 7.19 20.69
N LYS A 158 -5.74 6.48 21.75
CA LYS A 158 -4.39 6.55 22.30
C LYS A 158 -3.37 6.02 21.29
N ALA A 159 -2.45 6.88 20.87
CA ALA A 159 -1.37 6.52 19.96
C ALA A 159 -0.43 5.47 20.58
N ALA A 160 -0.06 4.46 19.81
CA ALA A 160 1.05 3.58 20.13
C ALA A 160 2.37 4.24 19.77
N LYS A 161 3.40 3.99 20.56
CA LYS A 161 4.74 4.55 20.35
C LYS A 161 5.81 3.54 20.71
N VAL A 162 6.93 3.61 20.01
CA VAL A 162 8.13 2.83 20.34
C VAL A 162 9.38 3.66 20.08
N HIS A 163 10.34 3.59 21.00
CA HIS A 163 11.62 4.28 20.90
C HIS A 163 12.73 3.26 20.71
N PHE A 164 13.45 3.29 19.59
CA PHE A 164 14.42 2.25 19.26
C PHE A 164 15.75 2.87 18.83
N LEU A 165 16.79 2.04 18.82
CA LEU A 165 18.13 2.43 18.39
C LEU A 165 18.51 1.66 17.14
N VAL A 166 18.93 2.38 16.12
CA VAL A 166 19.56 1.85 14.92
C VAL A 166 21.07 1.94 15.11
N LYS A 167 21.77 0.80 15.01
CA LYS A 167 23.24 0.80 15.14
C LYS A 167 23.87 1.29 13.85
N LYS A 168 25.00 1.99 13.98
CA LYS A 168 25.90 2.18 12.84
C LYS A 168 26.37 0.81 12.40
N ASP A 169 26.26 0.52 11.12
CA ASP A 169 26.89 -0.68 10.62
C ASP A 169 28.40 -0.59 10.86
N ARG A 170 28.93 -1.63 11.50
CA ARG A 170 30.33 -1.76 11.92
C ARG A 170 30.91 -3.08 11.46
N SER A 171 30.26 -3.74 10.49
CA SER A 171 30.98 -4.65 9.61
C SER A 171 32.28 -3.95 9.21
N LYS A 172 33.42 -4.60 9.48
CA LYS A 172 34.70 -4.10 8.97
C LYS A 172 34.57 -4.05 7.44
N PRO A 173 35.14 -3.06 6.73
CA PRO A 173 35.46 -3.28 5.33
C PRO A 173 36.35 -4.52 5.31
N ASP A 174 35.88 -5.60 4.71
CA ASP A 174 36.73 -6.73 4.41
C ASP A 174 37.84 -6.21 3.48
N PRO A 175 39.13 -6.52 3.70
CA PRO A 175 40.13 -6.30 2.67
C PRO A 175 39.71 -7.05 1.41
N ASP A 176 39.35 -6.27 0.41
CA ASP A 176 38.79 -6.65 -0.88
C ASP A 176 39.67 -7.69 -1.59
N LEU A 177 39.20 -8.93 -1.56
CA LEU A 177 39.23 -9.82 -2.72
C LEU A 177 37.77 -10.06 -3.03
N ASP A 178 37.20 -9.17 -3.83
CA ASP A 178 35.85 -9.23 -4.36
C ASP A 178 35.66 -10.54 -5.16
N PRO A 179 34.71 -11.39 -4.75
CA PRO A 179 33.68 -11.77 -5.71
C PRO A 179 32.32 -11.77 -5.03
N ASP A 180 31.72 -10.59 -4.88
CA ASP A 180 30.32 -10.29 -5.27
C ASP A 180 29.70 -9.19 -4.39
N PRO A 181 29.48 -7.99 -4.92
CA PRO A 181 28.58 -7.03 -4.30
C PRO A 181 27.14 -7.54 -4.50
N ASP A 182 26.42 -7.86 -3.42
CA ASP A 182 24.95 -7.90 -3.47
C ASP A 182 24.50 -6.57 -4.11
N PRO A 183 23.91 -6.58 -5.33
CA PRO A 183 23.39 -5.35 -5.89
C PRO A 183 22.28 -4.89 -4.94
N ASP A 184 22.39 -3.66 -4.43
CA ASP A 184 21.23 -3.01 -3.83
C ASP A 184 20.07 -3.20 -4.83
N PRO A 185 18.86 -3.61 -4.39
CA PRO A 185 17.74 -3.71 -5.31
C PRO A 185 17.61 -2.36 -6.02
N PRO A 186 17.68 -2.34 -7.37
CA PRO A 186 17.66 -1.10 -8.12
C PRO A 186 16.40 -0.30 -7.74
N PRO A 187 16.42 1.03 -7.92
CA PRO A 187 15.22 1.84 -7.71
C PRO A 187 14.01 1.19 -8.40
N PRO A 188 12.79 1.29 -7.82
CA PRO A 188 11.62 0.67 -8.41
C PRO A 188 11.55 1.02 -9.90
N PRO A 189 11.32 0.04 -10.79
CA PRO A 189 11.39 0.27 -12.22
C PRO A 189 10.48 1.45 -12.56
N THR A 190 11.06 2.44 -13.24
CA THR A 190 10.26 3.47 -13.89
C THR A 190 9.49 2.77 -14.99
N ASP A 191 8.16 2.81 -14.89
CA ASP A 191 7.23 2.28 -15.89
C ASP A 191 7.72 2.60 -17.32
N PRO A 192 8.17 1.59 -18.10
CA PRO A 192 8.72 1.82 -19.44
C PRO A 192 7.68 2.45 -20.37
N CYS A 193 6.39 2.38 -20.02
CA CYS A 193 5.28 2.86 -20.82
C CYS A 193 5.02 4.36 -20.62
N SER A 194 5.79 5.01 -19.75
CA SER A 194 5.68 6.44 -19.46
C SER A 194 6.54 7.35 -20.36
N LEU A 195 7.47 6.78 -21.13
CA LEU A 195 8.34 7.53 -22.03
C LEU A 195 7.69 7.75 -23.40
N THR A 196 8.18 8.75 -24.14
CA THR A 196 7.76 8.97 -25.53
C THR A 196 8.43 7.93 -26.44
N PRO A 197 7.67 7.10 -27.18
CA PRO A 197 8.24 6.05 -28.01
C PRO A 197 8.99 6.59 -29.24
N THR A 198 10.09 5.94 -29.60
CA THR A 198 10.74 6.04 -30.91
C THR A 198 10.05 5.16 -31.95
N VAL A 199 9.43 4.05 -31.52
CA VAL A 199 8.63 3.14 -32.34
C VAL A 199 7.29 2.90 -31.66
N ILE A 200 6.19 3.05 -32.40
CA ILE A 200 4.83 2.88 -31.87
C ILE A 200 4.01 1.99 -32.80
N GLY A 201 3.34 1.00 -32.22
CA GLY A 201 2.37 0.12 -32.87
C GLY A 201 0.97 0.74 -32.92
N THR A 202 -0.02 -0.15 -32.97
CA THR A 202 -1.44 0.13 -33.13
C THR A 202 -2.26 -0.68 -32.12
N GLU A 203 -3.58 -0.63 -32.21
CA GLU A 203 -4.47 -1.45 -31.37
C GLU A 203 -4.73 -2.83 -32.00
N SER A 204 -3.81 -3.31 -32.83
CA SER A 204 -3.89 -4.59 -33.54
C SER A 204 -2.50 -5.22 -33.55
N ALA A 205 -2.44 -6.54 -33.74
CA ALA A 205 -1.18 -7.27 -33.80
C ALA A 205 -0.17 -6.65 -34.79
N ASP A 206 0.98 -6.25 -34.26
CA ASP A 206 2.07 -5.59 -34.97
C ASP A 206 3.37 -6.40 -34.89
N GLU A 207 4.25 -6.18 -35.87
CA GLU A 207 5.64 -6.65 -35.83
C GLU A 207 6.55 -5.42 -35.70
N LEU A 208 7.09 -5.21 -34.49
CA LEU A 208 7.86 -4.03 -34.14
C LEU A 208 9.34 -4.38 -33.93
N ARG A 209 10.20 -3.50 -34.41
CA ARG A 209 11.65 -3.69 -34.31
C ARG A 209 12.35 -2.36 -34.03
N GLY A 210 13.19 -2.36 -33.02
CA GLY A 210 14.12 -1.28 -32.68
C GLY A 210 15.29 -1.19 -33.64
N THR A 211 16.29 -0.44 -33.22
CA THR A 211 17.58 -0.27 -33.87
C THR A 211 18.68 -0.83 -32.97
N PRO A 212 19.93 -0.97 -33.45
CA PRO A 212 21.05 -1.31 -32.56
C PRO A 212 21.46 -0.22 -31.55
N GLY A 213 20.57 0.74 -31.27
CA GLY A 213 20.81 1.87 -30.36
C GLY A 213 19.84 1.81 -29.17
N VAL A 214 19.73 2.89 -28.40
CA VAL A 214 18.75 2.97 -27.32
C VAL A 214 17.37 3.34 -27.89
N ASP A 215 16.41 2.44 -27.75
CA ASP A 215 15.06 2.59 -28.27
C ASP A 215 13.98 2.66 -27.16
N VAL A 216 12.84 3.26 -27.52
CA VAL A 216 11.62 3.23 -26.71
C VAL A 216 10.50 2.72 -27.61
N ILE A 217 9.97 1.52 -27.34
CA ILE A 217 9.02 0.83 -28.21
C ILE A 217 7.72 0.58 -27.48
N HIS A 218 6.59 1.02 -28.03
CA HIS A 218 5.25 0.76 -27.48
C HIS A 218 4.39 0.00 -28.50
N GLY A 219 3.95 -1.21 -28.17
CA GLY A 219 3.02 -2.03 -28.98
C GLY A 219 1.60 -1.47 -28.98
N LEU A 220 1.12 -1.07 -27.80
CA LEU A 220 -0.22 -0.56 -27.48
C LEU A 220 -1.23 -1.67 -27.23
N GLY A 221 -1.82 -2.27 -28.27
CA GLY A 221 -2.77 -3.34 -28.06
C GLY A 221 -2.79 -4.31 -29.21
N GLY A 222 -3.14 -5.57 -28.97
CA GLY A 222 -2.98 -6.63 -29.96
C GLY A 222 -2.08 -7.72 -29.41
N GLU A 223 -1.76 -8.70 -30.27
CA GLU A 223 -0.73 -9.70 -29.97
C GLU A 223 0.51 -9.31 -30.76
N ASP A 224 1.46 -8.63 -30.14
CA ASP A 224 2.58 -8.00 -30.84
C ASP A 224 3.85 -8.87 -30.79
N GLU A 225 4.64 -8.86 -31.88
CA GLU A 225 6.02 -9.38 -31.86
C GLU A 225 6.99 -8.20 -31.84
N ILE A 226 7.71 -8.02 -30.73
CA ILE A 226 8.58 -6.86 -30.49
C ILE A 226 10.04 -7.30 -30.26
N ARG A 227 10.98 -6.64 -30.93
CA ARG A 227 12.42 -6.85 -30.75
C ARG A 227 13.18 -5.54 -30.50
N GLY A 228 13.92 -5.44 -29.39
CA GLY A 228 14.80 -4.31 -29.04
C GLY A 228 16.03 -4.23 -29.94
N LEU A 229 16.75 -5.36 -30.06
CA LEU A 229 18.08 -5.53 -30.66
C LEU A 229 19.21 -5.18 -29.68
N ALA A 230 20.32 -4.64 -30.18
CA ALA A 230 21.38 -4.18 -29.28
C ALA A 230 21.00 -2.81 -28.74
N GLY A 231 21.20 -2.52 -27.47
CA GLY A 231 20.71 -1.25 -26.95
C GLY A 231 20.69 -1.16 -25.44
N LYS A 232 19.83 -0.28 -24.96
CA LYS A 232 19.39 -0.24 -23.56
C LYS A 232 17.95 0.22 -23.66
N ASP A 233 17.12 -0.71 -24.02
CA ASP A 233 15.83 -0.43 -24.61
C ASP A 233 14.75 -0.37 -23.54
N GLN A 234 13.68 0.32 -23.87
CA GLN A 234 12.47 0.38 -23.07
C GLN A 234 11.30 -0.07 -23.93
N VAL A 235 10.79 -1.26 -23.65
CA VAL A 235 9.74 -1.89 -24.44
C VAL A 235 8.50 -2.10 -23.60
N CYS A 236 7.36 -1.75 -24.18
CA CYS A 236 6.03 -2.08 -23.67
C CYS A 236 5.25 -2.81 -24.74
N GLY A 237 4.78 -4.02 -24.44
CA GLY A 237 3.80 -4.75 -25.25
C GLY A 237 2.49 -3.98 -25.29
N GLY A 238 1.87 -3.82 -24.12
CA GLY A 238 0.62 -3.10 -23.99
C GLY A 238 -0.46 -4.07 -23.55
N SER A 239 -1.58 -4.17 -24.28
CA SER A 239 -2.64 -5.12 -23.95
C SER A 239 -2.76 -6.22 -24.99
N GLY A 240 -2.92 -7.46 -24.55
CA GLY A 240 -2.99 -8.65 -25.40
C GLY A 240 -1.76 -9.52 -25.17
N ASP A 241 -1.69 -10.66 -25.84
CA ASP A 241 -0.66 -11.67 -25.58
C ASP A 241 0.59 -11.36 -26.43
N ASP A 242 1.56 -10.68 -25.85
CA ASP A 242 2.71 -10.12 -26.57
C ASP A 242 3.95 -11.03 -26.50
N ARG A 243 4.81 -10.94 -27.51
CA ARG A 243 6.12 -11.58 -27.55
C ARG A 243 7.22 -10.54 -27.66
N ILE A 244 7.97 -10.36 -26.58
CA ILE A 244 8.99 -9.33 -26.44
C ILE A 244 10.38 -9.98 -26.30
N VAL A 245 11.35 -9.48 -27.08
CA VAL A 245 12.77 -9.88 -26.99
C VAL A 245 13.63 -8.63 -26.89
N GLY A 246 14.43 -8.50 -25.82
CA GLY A 246 15.42 -7.45 -25.64
C GLY A 246 16.57 -7.58 -26.63
N ASP A 247 17.21 -8.75 -26.65
CA ASP A 247 18.47 -9.09 -27.35
C ASP A 247 19.72 -8.65 -26.55
N ASP A 248 20.54 -7.68 -27.00
CA ASP A 248 21.80 -7.34 -26.33
C ASP A 248 21.67 -6.00 -25.56
N GLY A 249 22.16 -5.95 -24.33
CA GLY A 249 22.25 -4.75 -23.50
C GLY A 249 21.19 -4.68 -22.39
N ASP A 250 21.40 -3.79 -21.42
CA ASP A 250 20.56 -3.73 -20.21
C ASP A 250 19.16 -3.14 -20.47
N ASP A 251 18.18 -3.99 -20.76
CA ASP A 251 16.85 -3.62 -21.20
C ASP A 251 15.82 -3.49 -20.07
N ARG A 252 14.70 -2.81 -20.39
CA ARG A 252 13.49 -2.77 -19.56
C ARG A 252 12.29 -3.16 -20.40
N LEU A 253 11.72 -4.31 -20.09
CA LEU A 253 10.68 -4.94 -20.88
C LEU A 253 9.42 -5.11 -20.03
N SER A 254 8.27 -4.69 -20.55
CA SER A 254 6.97 -4.88 -19.90
C SER A 254 5.99 -5.51 -20.88
N GLY A 255 5.34 -6.61 -20.48
CA GLY A 255 4.24 -7.22 -21.22
C GLY A 255 2.99 -6.36 -21.12
N GLY A 256 2.43 -6.26 -19.91
CA GLY A 256 1.23 -5.49 -19.62
C GLY A 256 0.09 -6.43 -19.26
N PRO A 257 -1.18 -6.12 -19.59
CA PRO A 257 -2.26 -7.09 -19.45
C PRO A 257 -2.28 -8.08 -20.62
N GLY A 258 -2.25 -9.37 -20.36
CA GLY A 258 -2.18 -10.42 -21.38
C GLY A 258 -1.36 -11.61 -20.88
N ALA A 259 -1.33 -12.71 -21.63
CA ALA A 259 -0.39 -13.81 -21.37
C ALA A 259 0.87 -13.58 -22.22
N ASP A 260 1.87 -12.94 -21.62
CA ASP A 260 3.02 -12.42 -22.36
C ASP A 260 4.21 -13.39 -22.35
N THR A 261 5.04 -13.33 -23.37
CA THR A 261 6.35 -14.01 -23.43
C THR A 261 7.46 -12.99 -23.57
N ILE A 262 8.28 -12.84 -22.54
CA ILE A 262 9.32 -11.82 -22.46
C ILE A 262 10.70 -12.49 -22.30
N ARG A 263 11.66 -12.08 -23.13
CA ARG A 263 13.05 -12.51 -23.04
C ARG A 263 13.98 -11.32 -22.96
N GLY A 264 14.82 -11.28 -21.93
CA GLY A 264 15.85 -10.25 -21.75
C GLY A 264 16.91 -10.39 -22.83
N GLY A 265 17.79 -11.38 -22.67
CA GLY A 265 18.84 -11.68 -23.61
C GLY A 265 20.19 -11.57 -22.91
N ALA A 266 21.14 -10.85 -23.48
CA ALA A 266 22.42 -10.60 -22.83
C ALA A 266 22.42 -9.22 -22.18
N GLY A 267 22.86 -9.10 -20.94
CA GLY A 267 22.91 -7.82 -20.21
C GLY A 267 22.01 -7.85 -18.99
N ALA A 268 22.16 -6.85 -18.12
CA ALA A 268 21.41 -6.86 -16.86
C ALA A 268 20.00 -6.28 -17.07
N ASP A 269 19.01 -7.16 -17.23
CA ASP A 269 17.68 -6.81 -17.69
C ASP A 269 16.66 -6.62 -16.56
N THR A 270 15.57 -5.93 -16.88
CA THR A 270 14.39 -5.86 -16.01
C THR A 270 13.14 -6.21 -16.79
N LEU A 271 12.53 -7.34 -16.43
CA LEU A 271 11.33 -7.89 -17.05
C LEU A 271 10.13 -7.76 -16.10
N LEU A 272 9.02 -7.25 -16.63
CA LEU A 272 7.74 -7.16 -15.95
C LEU A 272 6.69 -7.87 -16.80
N GLY A 273 6.06 -8.93 -16.27
CA GLY A 273 4.96 -9.63 -16.93
C GLY A 273 3.74 -8.73 -16.97
N GLY A 274 3.08 -8.57 -15.83
CA GLY A 274 1.99 -7.63 -15.66
C GLY A 274 0.75 -8.30 -15.08
N ASP A 275 -0.37 -8.26 -15.79
CA ASP A 275 -1.58 -8.97 -15.40
C ASP A 275 -1.83 -10.10 -16.42
N GLY A 276 -1.72 -11.36 -16.03
CA GLY A 276 -1.97 -12.54 -16.88
C GLY A 276 -0.98 -13.66 -16.57
N ASP A 277 -1.06 -14.78 -17.27
CA ASP A 277 -0.15 -15.91 -17.02
C ASP A 277 1.08 -15.75 -17.92
N ASP A 278 2.17 -15.22 -17.37
CA ASP A 278 3.33 -14.76 -18.15
C ASP A 278 4.50 -15.75 -18.16
N LEU A 279 5.32 -15.70 -19.21
CA LEU A 279 6.61 -16.40 -19.32
C LEU A 279 7.74 -15.38 -19.42
N LEU A 280 8.59 -15.31 -18.39
CA LEU A 280 9.75 -14.42 -18.32
C LEU A 280 11.05 -15.22 -18.31
N GLU A 281 11.95 -14.93 -19.25
CA GLU A 281 13.29 -15.51 -19.32
C GLU A 281 14.34 -14.39 -19.30
N GLY A 282 15.18 -14.32 -18.26
CA GLY A 282 16.29 -13.36 -18.15
C GLY A 282 17.38 -13.63 -19.18
N ASN A 283 17.89 -14.87 -19.17
CA ASN A 283 18.99 -15.42 -19.96
C ASN A 283 20.37 -15.15 -19.37
N ASP A 284 21.18 -14.25 -19.93
CA ASP A 284 22.57 -14.07 -19.49
C ASP A 284 22.71 -12.81 -18.63
N ASP A 285 23.57 -12.85 -17.62
CA ASP A 285 23.87 -11.77 -16.64
C ASP A 285 22.83 -11.61 -15.51
N ASP A 286 23.07 -10.66 -14.59
CA ASP A 286 22.28 -10.49 -13.36
C ASP A 286 20.92 -9.82 -13.66
N ASP A 287 19.84 -10.60 -13.68
CA ASP A 287 18.52 -10.13 -14.11
C ASP A 287 17.51 -9.84 -13.00
N ARG A 288 16.46 -9.08 -13.34
CA ARG A 288 15.30 -8.83 -12.48
C ARG A 288 14.00 -9.19 -13.18
N LEU A 289 13.33 -10.23 -12.70
CA LEU A 289 12.05 -10.72 -13.22
C LEU A 289 10.93 -10.49 -12.20
N LEU A 290 9.84 -9.85 -12.64
CA LEU A 290 8.63 -9.62 -11.87
C LEU A 290 7.44 -10.17 -12.65
N GLY A 291 6.83 -11.25 -12.17
CA GLY A 291 5.68 -11.89 -12.84
C GLY A 291 4.48 -10.96 -12.85
N GLY A 292 3.95 -10.62 -11.68
CA GLY A 292 2.87 -9.66 -11.54
C GLY A 292 1.65 -10.31 -10.92
N ARG A 293 0.50 -10.32 -11.61
CA ARG A 293 -0.68 -11.10 -11.21
C ARG A 293 -0.90 -12.18 -12.25
N GLY A 294 -1.39 -13.34 -11.83
CA GLY A 294 -1.53 -14.51 -12.69
C GLY A 294 -0.56 -15.60 -12.27
N SER A 295 -0.61 -16.75 -12.93
CA SER A 295 0.29 -17.87 -12.61
C SER A 295 1.47 -17.84 -13.58
N ASP A 296 2.60 -17.31 -13.10
CA ASP A 296 3.73 -16.97 -13.96
C ASP A 296 4.84 -18.03 -13.96
N ASP A 297 5.52 -18.20 -15.10
CA ASP A 297 6.74 -19.01 -15.25
C ASP A 297 7.96 -18.07 -15.40
N LEU A 298 8.81 -17.98 -14.38
CA LEU A 298 10.01 -17.14 -14.36
C LEU A 298 11.27 -18.00 -14.42
N VAL A 299 12.18 -17.68 -15.33
CA VAL A 299 13.49 -18.31 -15.49
C VAL A 299 14.57 -17.24 -15.49
N GLY A 300 15.44 -17.24 -14.47
CA GLY A 300 16.57 -16.31 -14.35
C GLY A 300 17.58 -16.54 -15.47
N GLY A 301 18.42 -17.55 -15.31
CA GLY A 301 19.34 -17.98 -16.36
C GLY A 301 20.76 -18.13 -15.84
N GLU A 302 21.74 -17.53 -16.50
CA GLU A 302 23.10 -17.38 -15.98
C GLU A 302 23.23 -16.04 -15.29
N GLY A 303 23.60 -16.00 -14.01
CA GLY A 303 23.73 -14.73 -13.31
C GLY A 303 23.28 -14.82 -11.87
N ARG A 304 23.25 -13.70 -11.17
CA ARG A 304 22.64 -13.60 -9.84
C ARG A 304 21.31 -12.91 -9.98
N ASP A 305 20.26 -13.70 -10.10
CA ASP A 305 18.97 -13.17 -10.50
C ASP A 305 18.09 -12.79 -9.31
N PHE A 306 17.13 -11.90 -9.56
CA PHE A 306 16.03 -11.60 -8.67
C PHE A 306 14.69 -11.98 -9.32
N LEU A 307 13.99 -12.96 -8.77
CA LEU A 307 12.69 -13.42 -9.25
C LEU A 307 11.59 -13.15 -8.20
N ASP A 308 10.54 -12.42 -8.54
CA ASP A 308 9.33 -12.27 -7.71
C ASP A 308 8.10 -12.62 -8.56
N GLY A 309 7.48 -13.76 -8.28
CA GLY A 309 6.31 -14.23 -9.02
C GLY A 309 5.14 -13.28 -8.84
N GLY A 310 4.65 -13.11 -7.61
CA GLY A 310 3.57 -12.20 -7.34
C GLY A 310 2.66 -12.68 -6.22
N PRO A 311 1.38 -12.25 -6.17
CA PRO A 311 0.44 -12.68 -5.16
C PRO A 311 -0.14 -14.09 -5.40
N ASP A 312 0.08 -14.69 -6.57
CA ASP A 312 -0.58 -15.91 -7.07
C ASP A 312 0.38 -17.13 -7.06
N GLU A 313 0.06 -18.22 -7.79
CA GLU A 313 0.85 -19.47 -7.81
C GLU A 313 1.86 -19.46 -8.96
N ASP A 314 3.09 -19.06 -8.66
CA ASP A 314 4.14 -18.84 -9.67
C ASP A 314 5.24 -19.90 -9.63
N LYS A 315 5.76 -20.28 -10.78
CA LYS A 315 6.91 -21.17 -10.92
C LYS A 315 8.16 -20.37 -11.22
N CYS A 316 9.16 -20.49 -10.36
CA CYS A 316 10.43 -19.81 -10.54
C CYS A 316 11.60 -20.79 -10.59
N ASP A 317 12.49 -20.61 -11.56
CA ASP A 317 13.78 -21.27 -11.68
C ASP A 317 14.88 -20.21 -11.81
N GLY A 318 15.72 -20.05 -10.78
CA GLY A 318 16.83 -19.10 -10.83
C GLY A 318 17.89 -19.46 -11.86
N GLY A 319 18.00 -20.74 -12.24
CA GLY A 319 19.06 -21.19 -13.13
C GLY A 319 20.40 -21.36 -12.42
N SER A 320 21.45 -20.79 -12.99
CA SER A 320 22.82 -20.88 -12.50
C SER A 320 23.31 -19.58 -11.91
N GLY A 321 23.72 -19.63 -10.64
CA GLY A 321 24.34 -18.53 -9.93
C GLY A 321 23.82 -18.45 -8.51
N GLN A 322 23.88 -17.27 -7.90
CA GLN A 322 23.36 -17.04 -6.55
C GLN A 322 22.10 -16.18 -6.63
N ASP A 323 20.97 -16.86 -6.73
CA ASP A 323 19.70 -16.22 -7.04
C ASP A 323 18.96 -15.85 -5.76
N SER A 324 18.07 -14.88 -5.90
CA SER A 324 17.21 -14.40 -4.83
C SER A 324 15.79 -14.22 -5.32
N GLY A 325 14.82 -14.20 -4.41
CA GLY A 325 13.44 -14.04 -4.83
C GLY A 325 12.41 -14.00 -3.71
N ALA A 326 11.18 -13.72 -4.11
CA ALA A 326 10.00 -13.76 -3.28
C ALA A 326 8.85 -14.45 -4.03
N SER A 327 7.85 -14.93 -3.29
CA SER A 327 6.56 -15.33 -3.87
C SER A 327 6.65 -16.33 -5.05
N CYS A 328 7.36 -17.45 -4.84
CA CYS A 328 7.53 -18.51 -5.84
C CYS A 328 7.22 -19.89 -5.25
N GLU A 329 6.48 -20.72 -5.99
CA GLU A 329 6.38 -22.16 -5.79
C GLU A 329 7.65 -22.85 -6.33
N ARG A 330 8.52 -23.30 -5.42
CA ARG A 330 9.90 -23.67 -5.76
C ARG A 330 10.01 -24.89 -6.70
N ALA A 331 10.73 -24.74 -7.82
CA ALA A 331 11.26 -25.85 -8.62
C ALA A 331 12.68 -26.29 -8.21
N THR A 332 13.52 -25.36 -7.73
CA THR A 332 14.91 -25.58 -7.26
C THR A 332 15.22 -24.65 -6.06
N PRO A 333 16.17 -25.00 -5.16
CA PRO A 333 16.48 -24.16 -4.00
C PRO A 333 17.46 -23.02 -4.34
N PHE A 334 17.06 -21.78 -4.00
CA PHE A 334 17.94 -20.62 -3.75
C PHE A 334 18.98 -20.91 -2.67
#